data_AF-A0A1S2W4K4-F1
#
_entry.id   AF-A0A1S2W4K4-F1
#
_cell.length_a   1.000
_cell.length_b   1.000
_cell.length_c   1.000
_cell.angle_alpha   90.00
_cell.angle_beta   90.00
_cell.angle_gamma   90.00
#
_symmetry.space_group_name_H-M   'P 1'
#
loop_
_entity.id
_entity.type
_entity.pdbx_description
1 polymer ?
#
loop_
_entity_poly.entity_id
_entity_poly.type
_entity_poly.pdbx_seq_one_letter_code
_entity_poly.pdbx_strand_id
1 'polypeptide(L)'
;MRHMPMINRLLAAVLLIYGGYLTLFDGASPHSIVFMLVGISQLATDLIFPATETYDERQEDIKQKSGHMSYLLSMVYVFIMLTLVQWNVIDEIMTALLSVLFIQVLTFPIMMFIYNRRS
;
A
#
# COMPACT_ATOMS: atom_id res chain seq x y z
N MET A 1 -1.63 -16.15 21.08
CA MET A 1 -0.76 -15.50 20.06
C MET A 1 -0.81 -13.98 20.24
N ARG A 2 -0.03 -13.40 21.18
CA ARG A 2 -0.28 -12.05 21.75
C ARG A 2 0.78 -10.98 21.44
N HIS A 3 1.73 -11.22 20.54
CA HIS A 3 2.86 -10.30 20.26
C HIS A 3 3.02 -9.83 18.80
N MET A 4 2.16 -10.24 17.88
CA MET A 4 2.28 -9.87 16.46
C MET A 4 2.15 -8.36 16.12
N PRO A 5 1.34 -7.52 16.81
CA PRO A 5 1.10 -6.17 16.31
C PRO A 5 2.27 -5.20 16.52
N MET A 6 3.08 -5.42 17.55
CA MET A 6 4.21 -4.55 17.84
C MET A 6 5.38 -4.77 16.86
N ILE A 7 5.53 -6.00 16.37
CA ILE A 7 6.55 -6.37 15.38
C ILE A 7 6.25 -5.70 14.04
N ASN A 8 5.00 -5.75 13.57
CA ASN A 8 4.62 -5.14 12.29
C ASN A 8 4.80 -3.62 12.28
N ARG A 9 4.47 -2.95 13.39
CA ARG A 9 4.72 -1.51 13.57
C ARG A 9 6.20 -1.17 13.58
N LEU A 10 7.01 -1.98 14.27
CA LEU A 10 8.45 -1.80 14.31
C LEU A 10 9.07 -2.00 12.93
N LEU A 11 8.65 -3.02 12.18
CA LEU A 11 9.08 -3.23 10.81
C LEU A 11 8.69 -2.06 9.90
N ALA A 12 7.45 -1.56 9.99
CA ALA A 12 7.02 -0.39 9.24
C ALA A 12 7.86 0.85 9.57
N ALA A 13 8.16 1.08 10.85
CA ALA A 13 9.00 2.19 11.28
C ALA A 13 10.44 2.06 10.73
N VAL A 14 11.04 0.87 10.81
CA VAL A 14 12.37 0.60 10.26
C VAL A 14 12.41 0.84 8.75
N LEU A 15 11.39 0.35 8.02
CA LEU A 15 11.30 0.55 6.57
C LEU A 15 11.12 2.02 6.19
N LEU A 16 10.36 2.79 6.97
CA LEU A 16 10.20 4.23 6.75
C LEU A 16 11.48 5.01 7.04
N ILE A 17 12.15 4.71 8.15
CA ILE A 17 13.41 5.36 8.52
C ILE A 17 14.47 5.04 7.47
N TYR A 18 14.58 3.78 7.06
CA TYR A 18 15.57 3.36 6.08
C TYR A 18 15.25 3.90 4.68
N GLY A 19 14.00 3.82 4.23
CA GLY A 19 13.57 4.39 2.95
C GLY A 19 13.75 5.91 2.91
N GLY A 20 13.40 6.61 3.99
CA GLY A 20 13.62 8.05 4.14
C GLY A 20 15.10 8.42 4.15
N TYR A 21 15.94 7.66 4.86
CA TYR A 21 17.39 7.82 4.82
C TYR A 21 17.93 7.69 3.40
N LEU A 22 17.61 6.60 2.69
CA LEU A 22 18.05 6.40 1.31
C LEU A 22 17.59 7.55 0.40
N THR A 23 16.36 8.02 0.57
CA THR A 23 15.83 9.13 -0.23
C THR A 23 16.60 10.43 -0.02
N LEU A 24 17.01 10.72 1.22
CA LEU A 24 17.73 11.94 1.57
C LEU A 24 19.20 11.94 1.16
N PHE A 25 19.87 10.78 1.23
CA PHE A 25 21.31 10.68 1.02
C PHE A 25 21.69 10.14 -0.36
N ASP A 26 20.93 9.19 -0.91
CA ASP A 26 21.21 8.52 -2.19
C ASP A 26 20.23 8.96 -3.29
N GLY A 27 19.24 9.81 -2.96
CA GLY A 27 18.17 10.23 -3.85
C GLY A 27 17.01 9.23 -3.91
N ALA A 28 15.91 9.63 -4.57
CA ALA A 28 14.69 8.85 -4.68
C ALA A 28 14.86 7.64 -5.64
N SER A 29 15.57 6.62 -5.17
CA SER A 29 15.74 5.36 -5.89
C SER A 29 14.49 4.48 -5.77
N PRO A 30 14.24 3.54 -6.72
CA PRO A 30 13.10 2.63 -6.66
C PRO A 30 12.97 1.89 -5.32
N HIS A 31 14.09 1.43 -4.75
CA HIS A 31 14.13 0.73 -3.47
C HIS A 31 13.68 1.63 -2.31
N SER A 32 14.17 2.87 -2.28
CA SER A 32 13.78 3.85 -1.25
C SER A 32 12.28 4.12 -1.25
N ILE A 33 11.70 4.26 -2.45
CA ILE A 33 10.27 4.47 -2.65
C ILE A 33 9.49 3.25 -2.15
N VAL A 34 9.88 2.04 -2.55
CA VAL A 34 9.21 0.80 -2.13
C VAL A 34 9.22 0.64 -0.61
N PHE A 35 10.34 0.87 0.07
CA PHE A 35 10.42 0.76 1.52
C PHE A 35 9.51 1.77 2.23
N MET A 36 9.50 3.02 1.78
CA MET A 36 8.58 4.02 2.33
C MET A 36 7.13 3.61 2.11
N LEU A 37 6.82 3.05 0.94
CA LEU A 37 5.46 2.73 0.56
C LEU A 37 4.88 1.55 1.34
N VAL A 38 5.68 0.50 1.55
CA VAL A 38 5.32 -0.62 2.43
C VAL A 38 5.09 -0.12 3.85
N GLY A 39 5.96 0.74 4.36
CA GLY A 39 5.81 1.31 5.70
C GLY A 39 4.55 2.17 5.86
N ILE A 40 4.27 3.06 4.89
CA ILE A 40 3.05 3.88 4.88
C ILE A 40 1.81 2.99 4.82
N SER A 41 1.78 1.99 3.95
CA SER A 41 0.64 1.08 3.79
C SER A 41 0.36 0.28 5.07
N GLN A 42 1.40 -0.19 5.75
CA GLN A 42 1.25 -0.88 7.03
C GLN A 42 0.68 0.06 8.10
N LEU A 43 1.20 1.28 8.22
CA LEU A 43 0.66 2.27 9.16
C LEU A 43 -0.79 2.64 8.86
N ALA A 44 -1.14 2.81 7.58
CA ALA A 44 -2.51 3.10 7.16
C ALA A 44 -3.46 1.96 7.56
N THR A 45 -3.03 0.71 7.39
CA THR A 45 -3.81 -0.48 7.80
C THR A 45 -4.00 -0.51 9.32
N ASP A 46 -2.93 -0.28 10.07
CA ASP A 46 -2.94 -0.23 11.54
C ASP A 46 -3.80 0.89 12.12
N LEU A 47 -3.97 2.00 11.39
CA LEU A 47 -4.87 3.10 11.76
C LEU A 47 -6.35 2.72 11.56
N ILE A 48 -6.66 1.93 10.53
CA ILE A 48 -8.04 1.51 10.23
C ILE A 48 -8.50 0.39 11.17
N PHE A 49 -7.60 -0.56 11.46
CA PHE A 49 -7.85 -1.65 12.39
C PHE A 49 -6.78 -1.64 13.47
N PRO A 50 -7.00 -0.88 14.57
CA PRO A 50 -6.06 -0.83 15.67
C PRO A 50 -5.86 -2.22 16.24
N ALA A 51 -4.60 -2.62 16.43
CA ALA A 51 -4.25 -3.90 17.02
C ALA A 51 -4.72 -4.10 18.48
N THR A 52 -5.21 -3.03 19.11
CA THR A 52 -5.80 -3.05 20.45
C THR A 52 -7.25 -3.51 20.44
N GLU A 53 -7.91 -3.52 19.27
CA GLU A 53 -9.26 -4.03 19.12
C GLU A 53 -9.26 -5.55 19.03
N THR A 54 -10.23 -6.19 19.68
CA THR A 54 -10.45 -7.64 19.56
C THR A 54 -10.89 -7.97 18.15
N TYR A 55 -10.33 -9.05 17.59
CA TYR A 55 -10.71 -9.57 16.27
C TYR A 55 -12.24 -9.75 16.19
N ASP A 56 -12.85 -9.13 15.20
CA ASP A 56 -14.28 -9.19 14.91
C ASP A 56 -14.45 -9.73 13.48
N GLU A 57 -15.44 -10.60 13.27
CA GLU A 57 -15.84 -11.15 11.96
C GLU A 57 -16.10 -10.02 10.94
N ARG A 58 -16.57 -8.86 11.42
CA ARG A 58 -16.72 -7.65 10.61
C ARG A 58 -15.40 -7.17 9.99
N GLN A 59 -14.28 -7.25 10.72
CA GLN A 59 -12.98 -6.84 10.18
C GLN A 59 -12.53 -7.76 9.05
N GLU A 60 -12.84 -9.05 9.15
CA GLU A 60 -12.52 -10.04 8.11
C GLU A 60 -13.31 -9.77 6.83
N ASP A 61 -14.62 -9.55 6.95
CA ASP A 61 -15.49 -9.21 5.82
C ASP A 61 -15.03 -7.92 5.12
N ILE A 62 -14.67 -6.88 5.87
CA ILE A 62 -14.13 -5.64 5.31
C ILE A 62 -12.82 -5.91 4.56
N LYS A 63 -11.89 -6.69 5.12
CA LYS A 63 -10.61 -7.02 4.47
C LYS A 63 -10.83 -7.81 3.19
N GLN A 64 -11.74 -8.78 3.18
CA GLN A 64 -12.08 -9.56 1.99
C GLN A 64 -12.69 -8.69 0.88
N LYS A 65 -13.70 -7.87 1.21
CA LYS A 65 -14.32 -6.94 0.25
C LYS A 65 -13.32 -5.93 -0.31
N SER A 66 -12.46 -5.39 0.56
CA SER A 66 -11.39 -4.46 0.16
C SER A 66 -10.39 -5.13 -0.77
N GLY A 67 -9.95 -6.35 -0.44
CA GLY A 67 -9.02 -7.12 -1.27
C GLY A 67 -9.60 -7.42 -2.65
N HIS A 68 -10.86 -7.83 -2.72
CA HIS A 68 -11.52 -8.12 -4.00
C HIS A 68 -11.64 -6.86 -4.88
N MET A 69 -12.04 -5.73 -4.30
CA MET A 69 -12.11 -4.47 -5.04
C MET A 69 -10.74 -3.96 -5.47
N SER A 70 -9.74 -4.03 -4.60
CA SER A 70 -8.36 -3.67 -4.94
C SER A 70 -7.81 -4.53 -6.06
N TYR A 71 -8.14 -5.83 -6.08
CA TYR A 71 -7.75 -6.72 -7.16
C TYR A 71 -8.39 -6.34 -8.50
N LEU A 72 -9.71 -6.07 -8.51
CA LEU A 72 -10.39 -5.62 -9.72
C LEU A 72 -9.81 -4.30 -10.25
N LEU A 73 -9.60 -3.34 -9.35
CA LEU A 73 -8.97 -2.06 -9.70
C LEU A 73 -7.53 -2.24 -10.18
N SER A 74 -6.79 -3.23 -9.66
CA SER A 74 -5.41 -3.50 -10.09
C SER A 74 -5.33 -3.85 -11.57
N MET A 75 -6.30 -4.60 -12.10
CA MET A 75 -6.39 -4.88 -13.54
C MET A 75 -6.63 -3.61 -14.35
N VAL A 76 -7.52 -2.74 -13.87
CA VAL A 76 -7.83 -1.46 -14.52
C VAL A 76 -6.59 -0.56 -14.56
N TYR A 77 -5.85 -0.45 -13.44
CA TYR A 77 -4.63 0.35 -13.38
C TYR A 77 -3.55 -0.14 -14.33
N VAL A 78 -3.34 -1.46 -14.40
CA VAL A 78 -2.37 -2.06 -15.33
C VAL A 78 -2.78 -1.77 -16.77
N PHE A 79 -4.05 -1.95 -17.11
CA PHE A 79 -4.55 -1.69 -18.47
C PHE A 79 -4.38 -0.21 -18.87
N ILE A 80 -4.76 0.71 -17.98
CA ILE A 80 -4.58 2.16 -18.22
C ILE A 80 -3.10 2.48 -18.39
N MET A 81 -2.23 1.94 -17.54
CA MET A 81 -0.81 2.23 -17.67
C MET A 81 -0.19 1.67 -18.94
N LEU A 82 -0.56 0.45 -19.34
CA LEU A 82 -0.09 -0.10 -20.60
C LEU A 82 -0.50 0.77 -21.79
N THR A 83 -1.72 1.33 -21.76
CA THR A 83 -2.21 2.26 -22.78
C THR A 83 -1.38 3.56 -22.79
N LEU A 84 -1.09 4.12 -21.62
CA LEU A 84 -0.29 5.34 -21.49
C LEU A 84 1.16 5.15 -21.96
N VAL A 85 1.77 4.00 -21.67
CA VAL A 85 3.11 3.65 -22.18
C VAL A 85 3.06 3.44 -23.68
N GLN A 86 2.04 2.75 -24.20
CA GLN A 86 1.89 2.51 -25.65
C GLN A 86 1.76 3.81 -26.45
N TRP A 87 1.11 4.83 -25.89
CA TRP A 87 0.97 6.15 -26.52
C TRP A 87 2.14 7.10 -26.25
N ASN A 88 3.22 6.63 -25.61
CA ASN A 88 4.37 7.46 -25.18
C ASN A 88 3.94 8.67 -24.34
N VAL A 89 2.88 8.53 -23.53
CA VAL A 89 2.55 9.52 -22.49
C VAL A 89 3.49 9.36 -21.30
N ILE A 90 3.91 8.12 -21.04
CA ILE A 90 4.97 7.80 -20.08
C ILE A 90 6.07 7.05 -20.82
N ASP A 91 7.20 7.72 -21.02
CA ASP A 91 8.34 7.18 -21.78
C ASP A 91 9.16 6.16 -20.96
N GLU A 92 9.22 6.35 -19.63
CA GLU A 92 10.01 5.51 -18.75
C GLU A 92 9.19 4.37 -18.14
N ILE A 93 9.51 3.13 -18.53
CA ILE A 93 8.87 1.92 -18.02
C ILE A 93 9.00 1.80 -16.49
N MET A 94 10.14 2.19 -15.93
CA MET A 94 10.35 2.14 -14.48
C MET A 94 9.36 3.06 -13.74
N THR A 95 9.15 4.26 -14.27
CA THR A 95 8.19 5.24 -13.73
C THR A 95 6.76 4.71 -13.83
N ALA A 96 6.39 4.06 -14.93
CA ALA A 96 5.10 3.39 -15.07
C ALA A 96 4.92 2.27 -14.03
N LEU A 97 5.92 1.40 -13.86
CA LEU A 97 5.87 0.29 -12.88
C LEU A 97 5.75 0.79 -11.44
N LEU A 98 6.56 1.78 -11.06
CA LEU A 98 6.49 2.38 -9.73
C LEU A 98 5.15 3.06 -9.48
N SER A 99 4.57 3.71 -10.50
CA SER A 99 3.24 4.31 -10.40
C SER A 99 2.15 3.27 -10.17
N VAL A 100 2.15 2.16 -10.94
CA VAL A 100 1.21 1.06 -10.73
C VAL A 100 1.36 0.48 -9.32
N LEU A 101 2.59 0.22 -8.89
CA LEU A 101 2.87 -0.32 -7.56
C LEU A 101 2.35 0.62 -6.46
N PHE A 102 2.62 1.92 -6.59
CA PHE A 102 2.16 2.94 -5.65
C PHE A 102 0.64 2.93 -5.52
N ILE A 103 -0.06 2.99 -6.65
CA ILE A 103 -1.52 3.02 -6.69
C ILE A 103 -2.09 1.72 -6.12
N GLN A 104 -1.55 0.56 -6.51
CA GLN A 104 -2.04 -0.74 -6.05
C GLN A 104 -1.93 -0.90 -4.54
N VAL A 105 -0.75 -0.62 -3.98
CA VAL A 105 -0.50 -0.82 -2.55
C VAL A 105 -1.33 0.15 -1.70
N LEU A 106 -1.57 1.39 -2.15
CA LEU A 106 -2.45 2.32 -1.44
C LEU A 106 -3.94 2.04 -1.63
N THR A 107 -4.35 1.41 -2.74
CA THR A 107 -5.76 1.12 -2.99
C THR A 107 -6.35 0.22 -1.91
N PHE A 108 -5.59 -0.77 -1.41
CA PHE A 108 -6.06 -1.66 -0.35
C PHE A 108 -6.43 -0.94 0.96
N PRO A 109 -5.55 -0.17 1.62
CA PRO A 109 -5.92 0.60 2.81
C PRO A 109 -6.98 1.65 2.53
N ILE A 110 -7.01 2.28 1.34
CA ILE A 110 -8.08 3.22 0.98
C ILE A 110 -9.44 2.50 0.96
N MET A 111 -9.54 1.33 0.32
CA MET A 111 -10.78 0.56 0.27
C MET A 111 -11.20 0.08 1.66
N MET A 112 -10.24 -0.37 2.49
CA MET A 112 -10.53 -0.74 3.89
C MET A 112 -11.11 0.44 4.67
N PHE A 113 -10.57 1.64 4.51
CA PHE A 113 -11.09 2.84 5.17
C PHE A 113 -12.52 3.17 4.71
N ILE A 114 -12.77 3.10 3.39
CA ILE A 114 -14.10 3.36 2.82
C ILE A 114 -15.14 2.37 3.35
N TYR A 115 -14.83 1.08 3.34
CA TYR A 115 -15.74 0.05 3.81
C TYR A 115 -15.96 0.11 5.32
N ASN A 116 -14.92 0.41 6.10
CA ASN A 116 -15.06 0.56 7.55
C ASN A 116 -16.02 1.70 7.93
N ARG A 117 -16.00 2.82 7.21
CA ARG A 117 -16.92 3.94 7.45
C ARG A 117 -18.37 3.70 7.02
N ARG A 118 -18.62 2.75 6.12
CA ARG A 118 -19.96 2.48 5.57
C ARG A 118 -20.69 1.36 6.32
N SER A 119 -19.97 0.52 7.04
CA SER A 119 -20.52 -0.54 7.89
C SER A 119 -20.78 -0.03 9.30
#